data_AF-A0A074RT15-F1
#
_entry.id   AF-A0A074RT15-F1
#
_cell.length_a   1.000
_cell.length_b   1.000
_cell.length_c   1.000
_cell.angle_alpha   90.00
_cell.angle_beta   90.00
_cell.angle_gamma   90.00
#
_symmetry.space_group_name_H-M   'P 1'
#
loop_
_entity.id
_entity.type
_entity.pdbx_description
1 polymer ?
#
loop_
_entity_poly.entity_id
_entity_poly.type
_entity_poly.pdbx_seq_one_letter_code
_entity_poly.pdbx_strand_id
1 'polypeptide(L)'
;MYAQSNCFPGDTMQRWQEAGSMLSATLKNYLDSCCNLETAHLHDNARSTDLVSRIDSALDSLHVTLAQQLTQSRSTLARTRNRSASTLCRLSKEILTEILLDVIYVPTKHERKFKIEMGSRVQMIYWRLHALGLVCSVWRNVAVNCQSAWRVFPFMDCEELSNKPLTKDLSLQRGANRLYLSAIRSRSWERLKGLEMVVEHVHRFSSADIRSVEHTDLKQILSLFLESKHPIALSHLSIAHTLQPYLDSVFYYPDTSVPELSDYLVLKDSPAQTRLGEILQSLSVFCVSGAVFIHWDMITFSTRLTELCLHQITLGYDSDLLKFLRAASTARELRDLKIIA
;
A
#
# COMPACT_ATOMS: atom_id res chain seq x y z
N MET A 1 8.49 -40.08 -10.33
CA MET A 1 9.22 -40.04 -9.04
C MET A 1 10.64 -39.58 -9.32
N TYR A 2 10.95 -38.30 -9.07
CA TYR A 2 12.32 -37.81 -9.08
C TYR A 2 12.86 -37.86 -7.65
N ALA A 3 13.92 -38.64 -7.45
CA ALA A 3 14.62 -38.73 -6.18
C ALA A 3 15.31 -37.41 -5.89
N GLN A 4 14.82 -36.67 -4.89
CA GLN A 4 15.58 -35.60 -4.26
C GLN A 4 16.69 -36.26 -3.42
N SER A 5 17.95 -36.08 -3.83
CA SER A 5 19.07 -36.47 -2.98
C SER A 5 19.10 -35.55 -1.77
N ASN A 6 18.80 -36.12 -0.61
CA ASN A 6 18.92 -35.46 0.68
C ASN A 6 20.41 -35.31 1.01
N CYS A 7 21.04 -34.24 0.53
CA CYS A 7 22.38 -33.87 0.96
C CYS A 7 22.29 -33.31 2.38
N PHE A 8 22.96 -33.95 3.35
CA PHE A 8 22.94 -33.50 4.73
C PHE A 8 23.67 -32.16 4.88
N PRO A 9 23.24 -31.26 5.79
CA PRO A 9 23.90 -29.97 6.00
C PRO A 9 25.40 -30.09 6.31
N GLY A 10 25.81 -31.17 6.96
CA GLY A 10 27.21 -31.48 7.26
C GLY A 10 28.08 -31.64 6.00
N ASP A 11 27.59 -32.39 5.01
CA ASP A 11 28.31 -32.66 3.76
C ASP A 11 28.56 -31.38 2.98
N THR A 12 27.58 -30.46 2.98
CA THR A 12 27.73 -29.16 2.30
C THR A 12 28.71 -28.22 3.01
N MET A 13 28.76 -28.25 4.35
CA MET A 13 29.70 -27.46 5.13
C MET A 13 31.14 -27.96 4.92
N GLN A 14 31.32 -29.27 4.93
CA GLN A 14 32.62 -29.90 4.69
C GLN A 14 33.12 -29.59 3.27
N ARG A 15 32.28 -29.75 2.24
CA ARG A 15 32.65 -29.39 0.86
C ARG A 15 33.05 -27.93 0.72
N TRP A 16 32.37 -27.01 1.43
CA TRP A 16 32.74 -25.60 1.42
C TRP A 16 34.13 -25.36 2.05
N GLN A 17 34.42 -26.03 3.18
CA GLN A 17 35.74 -25.97 3.81
C GLN A 17 36.84 -26.54 2.91
N GLU A 18 36.61 -27.70 2.30
CA GLU A 18 37.53 -28.34 1.36
C GLU A 18 37.81 -27.45 0.14
N ALA A 19 36.77 -26.84 -0.44
CA ALA A 19 36.92 -25.88 -1.54
C ALA A 19 37.74 -24.65 -1.11
N GLY A 20 37.56 -24.18 0.12
CA GLY A 20 38.37 -23.10 0.70
C GLY A 20 39.84 -23.48 0.84
N SER A 21 40.14 -24.69 1.31
CA SER A 21 41.51 -25.22 1.36
C SER A 21 42.13 -25.36 -0.03
N MET A 22 41.37 -25.85 -1.01
CA MET A 22 41.84 -25.99 -2.38
C MET A 22 42.13 -24.62 -3.02
N LEU A 23 41.27 -23.63 -2.83
CA LEU A 23 41.51 -22.26 -3.29
C LEU A 23 42.79 -21.68 -2.69
N SER A 24 43.00 -21.87 -1.39
CA SER A 24 44.24 -21.42 -0.72
C SER A 24 45.49 -22.08 -1.31
N ALA A 25 45.41 -23.38 -1.61
CA ALA A 25 46.51 -24.12 -2.23
C ALA A 25 46.77 -23.63 -3.67
N THR A 26 45.73 -23.42 -4.46
CA THR A 26 45.85 -22.89 -5.83
C THR A 26 46.46 -21.49 -5.86
N LEU A 27 46.07 -20.60 -4.94
CA LEU A 27 46.66 -19.26 -4.83
C LEU A 27 48.14 -19.32 -4.45
N LYS A 28 48.53 -20.25 -3.59
CA LYS A 28 49.95 -20.50 -3.27
C LYS A 28 50.73 -20.97 -4.49
N ASN A 29 50.20 -21.95 -5.23
CA ASN A 29 50.85 -22.45 -6.45
C ASN A 29 50.93 -21.38 -7.55
N TYR A 30 49.94 -20.48 -7.63
CA TYR A 30 49.95 -19.34 -8.53
C TYR A 30 51.06 -18.35 -8.15
N LEU A 31 51.20 -18.04 -6.86
CA LEU A 31 52.30 -17.21 -6.36
C LEU A 31 53.66 -17.83 -6.69
N ASP A 32 53.83 -19.14 -6.48
CA ASP A 32 55.06 -19.85 -6.84
C ASP A 32 55.34 -19.77 -8.34
N SER A 33 54.29 -19.86 -9.18
CA SER A 33 54.40 -19.69 -10.64
C SER A 33 54.83 -18.27 -11.04
N CYS A 34 54.33 -17.24 -10.35
CA CYS A 34 54.75 -15.86 -10.55
C CYS A 34 56.23 -15.66 -10.18
N CYS A 35 56.69 -16.20 -9.04
CA CYS A 35 58.09 -16.16 -8.65
C CYS A 35 58.99 -16.89 -9.67
N ASN A 36 58.54 -18.05 -10.18
CA ASN A 36 59.27 -18.76 -11.22
C ASN A 36 59.36 -17.95 -12.52
N LEU A 37 58.27 -17.27 -12.92
CA LEU A 37 58.27 -16.39 -14.08
C LEU A 37 59.27 -15.23 -13.94
N GLU A 38 59.35 -14.62 -12.76
CA GLU A 38 60.34 -13.59 -12.42
C GLU A 38 61.79 -14.12 -12.57
N THR A 39 62.07 -15.31 -12.01
CA THR A 39 63.41 -15.92 -12.11
C THR A 39 63.78 -16.34 -13.54
N ALA A 40 62.82 -16.82 -14.33
CA ALA A 40 63.04 -17.23 -15.71
C ALA A 40 63.31 -16.05 -16.63
N HIS A 41 62.67 -14.90 -16.38
CA HIS A 41 62.87 -13.70 -17.18
C HIS A 41 64.28 -13.10 -17.03
N LEU A 42 64.94 -13.30 -15.88
CA LEU A 42 66.32 -12.86 -15.64
C LEU A 42 67.36 -13.61 -16.50
N HIS A 43 66.99 -14.72 -17.14
CA HIS A 43 67.90 -15.55 -17.95
C HIS A 43 67.71 -15.44 -19.46
N ASP A 44 66.59 -14.88 -19.95
CA ASP A 44 66.28 -14.87 -21.38
C ASP A 44 66.02 -13.44 -21.89
N ASN A 45 66.97 -12.90 -22.66
CA ASN A 45 67.04 -11.49 -23.08
C ASN A 45 66.21 -11.17 -24.35
N ALA A 46 65.26 -12.03 -24.73
CA ALA A 46 64.53 -11.91 -25.98
C ALA A 46 63.07 -11.42 -25.79
N ARG A 47 62.75 -10.26 -26.38
CA ARG A 47 61.42 -9.65 -26.60
C ARG A 47 60.56 -9.37 -25.34
N SER A 48 60.96 -8.33 -24.60
CA SER A 48 60.32 -7.84 -23.37
C SER A 48 58.90 -7.25 -23.55
N THR A 49 58.58 -6.59 -24.67
CA THR A 49 57.33 -5.80 -24.81
C THR A 49 56.06 -6.65 -24.97
N ASP A 50 56.14 -7.84 -25.58
CA ASP A 50 54.99 -8.74 -25.73
C ASP A 50 54.69 -9.52 -24.42
N LEU A 51 55.70 -9.70 -23.57
CA LEU A 51 55.54 -10.35 -22.27
C LEU A 51 54.82 -9.44 -21.28
N VAL A 52 55.20 -8.15 -21.24
CA VAL A 52 54.57 -7.14 -20.37
C VAL A 52 53.07 -7.01 -20.65
N SER A 53 52.68 -6.86 -21.92
CA SER A 53 51.26 -6.74 -22.29
C SER A 53 50.44 -8.00 -21.93
N ARG A 54 51.04 -9.19 -22.04
CA ARG A 54 50.41 -10.46 -21.63
C ARG A 54 50.28 -10.58 -20.12
N ILE A 55 51.28 -10.15 -19.35
CA ILE A 55 51.22 -10.11 -17.89
C ILE A 55 50.12 -9.14 -17.45
N ASP A 56 50.10 -7.92 -17.99
CA ASP A 56 49.10 -6.90 -17.64
C ASP A 56 47.68 -7.38 -17.96
N SER A 57 47.47 -7.94 -19.16
CA SER A 57 46.17 -8.49 -19.55
C SER A 57 45.71 -9.66 -18.66
N ALA A 58 46.64 -10.55 -18.29
CA ALA A 58 46.35 -11.67 -17.40
C ALA A 58 46.04 -11.20 -15.97
N LEU A 59 46.79 -10.22 -15.45
CA LEU A 59 46.57 -9.62 -14.13
C LEU A 59 45.22 -8.91 -14.06
N ASP A 60 44.89 -8.08 -15.04
CA ASP A 60 43.61 -7.37 -15.09
C ASP A 60 42.43 -8.35 -15.12
N SER A 61 42.48 -9.34 -16.01
CA SER A 61 41.42 -10.35 -16.13
C SER A 61 41.27 -11.18 -14.84
N LEU A 62 42.38 -11.62 -14.26
CA LEU A 62 42.38 -12.43 -13.04
C LEU A 62 41.92 -11.63 -11.82
N HIS A 63 42.41 -10.40 -11.66
CA HIS A 63 42.03 -9.52 -10.54
C HIS A 63 40.54 -9.19 -10.57
N VAL A 64 39.99 -8.82 -11.73
CA VAL A 64 38.56 -8.53 -11.87
C VAL A 64 37.73 -9.76 -11.51
N THR A 65 38.10 -10.92 -12.04
CA THR A 65 37.38 -12.18 -11.80
C THR A 65 37.45 -12.60 -10.32
N LEU A 66 38.64 -12.60 -9.72
CA LEU A 66 38.83 -12.96 -8.32
C LEU A 66 38.10 -11.99 -7.38
N ALA A 67 38.20 -10.69 -7.62
CA ALA A 67 37.51 -9.68 -6.82
C ALA A 67 35.98 -9.87 -6.84
N GLN A 68 35.41 -10.13 -8.02
CA GLN A 68 33.98 -10.39 -8.17
C GLN A 68 33.54 -11.67 -7.44
N GLN A 69 34.25 -12.77 -7.64
CA GLN A 69 33.90 -14.07 -7.02
C GLN A 69 34.08 -14.05 -5.49
N LEU A 70 35.15 -13.42 -4.98
CA LEU A 70 35.36 -13.27 -3.54
C LEU A 70 34.30 -12.36 -2.90
N THR A 71 33.90 -11.28 -3.56
CA THR A 71 32.82 -10.41 -3.07
C THR A 71 31.49 -11.16 -3.02
N GLN A 72 31.16 -11.92 -4.06
CA GLN A 72 29.93 -12.70 -4.14
C GLN A 72 29.90 -13.83 -3.10
N SER A 73 31.01 -14.54 -2.91
CA SER A 73 31.11 -15.60 -1.90
C SER A 73 30.97 -15.06 -0.47
N ARG A 74 31.65 -13.94 -0.15
CA ARG A 74 31.50 -13.25 1.16
C ARG A 74 30.06 -12.82 1.42
N SER A 75 29.40 -12.21 0.43
CA SER A 75 27.98 -11.81 0.54
C SER A 75 27.06 -13.02 0.78
N THR A 76 27.31 -14.13 0.07
CA THR A 76 26.53 -15.36 0.21
C THR A 76 26.70 -16.00 1.58
N LEU A 77 27.95 -16.12 2.07
CA LEU A 77 28.23 -16.66 3.40
C LEU A 77 27.68 -15.79 4.52
N ALA A 78 27.82 -14.46 4.42
CA ALA A 78 27.24 -13.53 5.38
C ALA A 78 25.72 -13.69 5.46
N ARG A 79 25.05 -13.86 4.29
CA ARG A 79 23.61 -14.11 4.22
C ARG A 79 23.21 -15.44 4.86
N THR A 80 23.96 -16.50 4.59
CA THR A 80 23.73 -17.83 5.18
C THR A 80 23.92 -17.79 6.69
N ARG A 81 25.01 -17.20 7.18
CA ARG A 81 25.25 -17.00 8.61
C ARG A 81 24.10 -16.22 9.27
N ASN A 82 23.70 -15.10 8.68
CA ASN A 82 22.64 -14.26 9.24
C ASN A 82 21.30 -15.00 9.30
N ARG A 83 21.00 -15.85 8.30
CA ARG A 83 19.81 -16.70 8.33
C ARG A 83 19.86 -17.75 9.43
N SER A 84 21.02 -18.41 9.60
CA SER A 84 21.18 -19.47 10.61
C SER A 84 21.19 -18.93 12.04
N ALA A 85 21.77 -17.74 12.25
CA ALA A 85 21.88 -17.10 13.56
C ALA A 85 20.61 -16.35 13.98
N SER A 86 19.79 -15.87 13.04
CA SER A 86 18.61 -15.08 13.35
C SER A 86 17.40 -15.95 13.65
N THR A 87 16.88 -15.87 14.87
CA THR A 87 15.62 -16.53 15.27
C THR A 87 14.44 -16.08 14.40
N LEU A 88 14.45 -14.84 13.92
CA LEU A 88 13.42 -14.29 13.02
C LEU A 88 13.39 -14.99 11.65
N CYS A 89 14.53 -15.53 11.19
CA CYS A 89 14.59 -16.30 9.95
C CYS A 89 14.04 -17.73 10.10
N ARG A 90 13.72 -18.17 11.34
CA ARG A 90 13.09 -19.48 11.62
C ARG A 90 11.57 -19.43 11.61
N LEU A 91 10.98 -18.24 11.69
CA LEU A 91 9.53 -18.08 11.60
C LEU A 91 9.08 -18.35 10.16
N SER A 92 7.95 -19.04 10.02
CA SER A 92 7.35 -19.26 8.71
C SER A 92 6.87 -17.93 8.12
N LYS A 93 6.70 -17.89 6.80
CA LYS A 93 6.23 -16.69 6.10
C LYS A 93 4.84 -16.28 6.59
N GLU A 94 4.01 -17.25 6.93
CA GLU A 94 2.63 -17.08 7.39
C GLU A 94 2.63 -16.36 8.75
N ILE A 95 3.41 -16.85 9.72
CA ILE A 95 3.52 -16.22 11.05
C ILE A 95 4.06 -14.80 10.93
N LEU A 96 5.09 -14.59 10.10
CA LEU A 96 5.61 -13.24 9.84
C LEU A 96 4.57 -12.33 9.19
N THR A 97 3.72 -12.88 8.33
CA THR A 97 2.64 -12.12 7.68
C THR A 97 1.57 -11.72 8.68
N GLU A 98 1.17 -12.62 9.58
CA GLU A 98 0.23 -12.32 10.66
C GLU A 98 0.75 -11.22 11.58
N ILE A 99 1.99 -11.36 12.08
CA ILE A 99 2.62 -10.34 12.91
C ILE A 99 2.68 -8.99 12.16
N LEU A 100 3.03 -9.03 10.87
CA LEU A 100 3.10 -7.84 10.04
C LEU A 100 1.73 -7.15 9.91
N LEU A 101 0.67 -7.90 9.63
CA LEU A 101 -0.68 -7.34 9.50
C LEU A 101 -1.19 -6.79 10.83
N ASP A 102 -0.89 -7.46 11.93
CA ASP A 102 -1.20 -6.98 13.28
C ASP A 102 -0.50 -5.66 13.57
N VAL A 103 0.81 -5.58 13.31
CA VAL A 103 1.57 -4.34 13.52
C VAL A 103 1.03 -3.21 12.66
N ILE A 104 0.67 -3.47 11.40
CA ILE A 104 0.19 -2.43 10.47
C ILE A 104 -1.20 -1.94 10.87
N TYR A 105 -2.17 -2.84 11.01
CA TYR A 105 -3.58 -2.48 11.07
C TYR A 105 -4.16 -2.42 12.49
N VAL A 106 -3.59 -3.14 13.45
CA VAL A 106 -4.14 -3.12 14.82
C VAL A 106 -3.67 -1.84 15.51
N PRO A 107 -4.62 -1.02 16.01
CA PRO A 107 -4.23 0.19 16.72
C PRO A 107 -3.66 -0.15 18.10
N THR A 108 -2.64 0.59 18.53
CA THR A 108 -2.07 0.47 19.87
C THR A 108 -3.08 0.91 20.93
N LYS A 109 -2.85 0.55 22.20
CA LYS A 109 -3.71 0.97 23.32
C LYS A 109 -3.85 2.49 23.40
N HIS A 110 -2.76 3.21 23.12
CA HIS A 110 -2.76 4.67 23.09
C HIS A 110 -3.66 5.18 21.96
N GLU A 111 -3.50 4.68 20.74
CA GLU A 111 -4.30 5.11 19.58
C GLU A 111 -5.80 4.86 19.75
N ARG A 112 -6.17 3.76 20.39
CA ARG A 112 -7.58 3.48 20.72
C ARG A 112 -8.15 4.50 21.70
N LYS A 113 -7.36 4.97 22.65
CA LYS A 113 -7.77 5.94 23.67
C LYS A 113 -8.03 7.33 23.07
N PHE A 114 -7.21 7.77 22.13
CA PHE A 114 -7.25 9.14 21.61
C PHE A 114 -8.17 9.36 20.41
N LYS A 115 -9.00 8.38 20.02
CA LYS A 115 -9.90 8.45 18.84
C LYS A 115 -9.21 9.09 17.63
N ILE A 116 -8.08 8.52 17.22
CA ILE A 116 -7.28 9.06 16.11
C ILE A 116 -8.13 9.21 14.85
N GLU A 117 -8.02 10.39 14.22
CA GLU A 117 -8.67 10.73 12.97
C GLU A 117 -8.25 9.80 11.82
N MET A 118 -9.13 9.64 10.83
CA MET A 118 -8.91 8.69 9.74
C MET A 118 -7.61 8.96 8.96
N GLY A 119 -7.29 10.23 8.68
CA GLY A 119 -6.07 10.61 7.96
C GLY A 119 -4.81 10.17 8.69
N SER A 120 -4.73 10.46 9.98
CA SER A 120 -3.64 10.01 10.83
C SER A 120 -3.56 8.48 10.90
N ARG A 121 -4.69 7.75 10.94
CA ARG A 121 -4.67 6.28 10.92
C ARG A 121 -4.05 5.73 9.64
N VAL A 122 -4.42 6.27 8.49
CA VAL A 122 -3.86 5.84 7.20
C VAL A 122 -2.38 6.17 7.11
N GLN A 123 -1.97 7.35 7.58
CA GLN A 123 -0.55 7.71 7.66
C GLN A 123 0.23 6.76 8.57
N MET A 124 -0.35 6.37 9.71
CA MET A 124 0.26 5.38 10.60
C MET A 124 0.41 4.01 9.95
N ILE A 125 -0.61 3.54 9.21
CA ILE A 125 -0.55 2.28 8.44
C ILE A 125 0.69 2.29 7.52
N TYR A 126 0.87 3.36 6.75
CA TYR A 126 2.01 3.47 5.85
C TYR A 126 3.34 3.64 6.55
N TRP A 127 3.37 4.43 7.63
CA TRP A 127 4.58 4.60 8.41
C TRP A 127 5.05 3.26 8.98
N ARG A 128 4.13 2.47 9.55
CA ARG A 128 4.42 1.12 10.05
C ARG A 128 4.89 0.19 8.94
N LEU A 129 4.22 0.21 7.79
CA LEU A 129 4.61 -0.59 6.62
C LEU A 129 6.05 -0.27 6.16
N HIS A 130 6.39 1.01 6.07
CA HIS A 130 7.75 1.44 5.71
C HIS A 130 8.77 1.09 6.80
N ALA A 131 8.44 1.28 8.08
CA ALA A 131 9.31 0.92 9.19
C ALA A 131 9.64 -0.58 9.20
N LEU A 132 8.65 -1.44 8.96
CA LEU A 132 8.84 -2.88 8.83
C LEU A 132 9.75 -3.24 7.65
N GLY A 133 9.66 -2.49 6.54
CA GLY A 133 10.56 -2.63 5.40
C GLY A 133 12.04 -2.30 5.70
N LEU A 134 12.33 -1.61 6.80
CA LEU A 134 13.69 -1.23 7.20
C LEU A 134 14.33 -2.21 8.19
N VAL A 135 13.57 -3.15 8.78
CA VAL A 135 14.07 -4.08 9.82
C VAL A 135 15.17 -5.00 9.27
N CYS A 136 14.83 -5.82 8.29
CA CYS A 136 15.80 -6.65 7.56
C CYS A 136 15.22 -7.08 6.20
N SER A 137 16.03 -7.71 5.36
CA SER A 137 15.60 -8.14 4.01
C SER A 137 14.46 -9.16 4.04
N VAL A 138 14.38 -10.01 5.06
CA VAL A 138 13.27 -10.98 5.22
C VAL A 138 11.96 -10.24 5.45
N TRP A 139 11.91 -9.34 6.44
CA TRP A 139 10.72 -8.52 6.73
C TRP A 139 10.31 -7.66 5.55
N ARG A 140 11.28 -7.01 4.89
CA ARG A 140 11.03 -6.24 3.66
C ARG A 140 10.40 -7.11 2.59
N ASN A 141 10.93 -8.30 2.34
CA ASN A 141 10.40 -9.21 1.33
C ASN A 141 9.00 -9.70 1.70
N VAL A 142 8.71 -9.97 2.98
CA VAL A 142 7.36 -10.34 3.43
C VAL A 142 6.40 -9.16 3.23
N ALA A 143 6.77 -7.96 3.68
CA ALA A 143 5.95 -6.75 3.58
C ALA A 143 5.60 -6.39 2.13
N VAL A 144 6.60 -6.36 1.24
CA VAL A 144 6.42 -5.99 -0.17
C VAL A 144 5.55 -7.01 -0.92
N ASN A 145 5.61 -8.29 -0.55
CA ASN A 145 4.84 -9.36 -1.21
C ASN A 145 3.52 -9.69 -0.51
N CYS A 146 3.21 -9.07 0.63
CA CYS A 146 1.96 -9.28 1.35
C CYS A 146 0.87 -8.38 0.78
N GLN A 147 0.05 -8.91 -0.14
CA GLN A 147 -1.05 -8.14 -0.76
C GLN A 147 -2.00 -7.52 0.26
N SER A 148 -2.24 -8.22 1.37
CA SER A 148 -3.11 -7.75 2.45
C SER A 148 -2.59 -6.49 3.14
N ALA A 149 -1.27 -6.27 3.16
CA ALA A 149 -0.63 -5.09 3.75
C ALA A 149 -0.82 -3.82 2.89
N TRP A 150 -1.20 -4.00 1.63
CA TRP A 150 -1.38 -2.93 0.64
C TRP A 150 -2.86 -2.73 0.27
N ARG A 151 -3.80 -3.17 1.13
CA ARG A 151 -5.24 -3.09 0.86
C ARG A 151 -5.81 -1.68 0.95
N VAL A 152 -5.24 -0.83 1.79
CA VAL A 152 -5.67 0.57 1.92
C VAL A 152 -5.01 1.36 0.80
N PHE A 153 -5.78 2.17 0.08
CA PHE A 153 -5.27 3.11 -0.91
C PHE A 153 -5.50 4.53 -0.40
N PRO A 154 -4.45 5.34 -0.22
CA PRO A 154 -4.53 6.67 0.35
C PRO A 154 -4.69 7.69 -0.77
N PHE A 155 -5.80 8.41 -0.76
CA PHE A 155 -5.98 9.59 -1.60
C PHE A 155 -6.11 10.82 -0.70
N MET A 156 -4.97 11.35 -0.22
CA MET A 156 -4.95 12.37 0.81
C MET A 156 -3.99 13.52 0.49
N ASP A 157 -4.27 14.71 1.05
CA ASP A 157 -3.50 15.95 0.89
C ASP A 157 -2.32 16.10 1.86
N CYS A 158 -1.95 15.00 2.51
CA CYS A 158 -0.85 15.02 3.47
C CYS A 158 0.47 15.09 2.70
N GLU A 159 1.19 16.21 2.80
CA GLU A 159 2.51 16.42 2.17
C GLU A 159 3.47 15.23 2.40
N GLU A 160 3.42 14.60 3.58
CA GLU A 160 4.28 13.47 3.93
C GLU A 160 4.04 12.20 3.11
N LEU A 161 2.80 11.98 2.66
CA LEU A 161 2.40 10.86 1.80
C LEU A 161 2.33 11.27 0.33
N SER A 162 1.97 12.52 0.06
CA SER A 162 1.95 13.16 -1.26
C SER A 162 3.34 13.14 -1.90
N ASN A 163 4.38 13.43 -1.12
CA ASN A 163 5.77 13.45 -1.59
C ASN A 163 6.38 12.05 -1.79
N LYS A 164 5.65 10.97 -1.50
CA LYS A 164 6.09 9.58 -1.73
C LYS A 164 5.22 8.92 -2.79
N PRO A 165 5.38 9.28 -4.09
CA PRO A 165 4.56 8.75 -5.19
C PRO A 165 4.52 7.21 -5.23
N LEU A 166 5.64 6.57 -4.86
CA LEU A 166 5.76 5.11 -4.72
C LEU A 166 4.66 4.46 -3.87
N THR A 167 4.10 5.17 -2.90
CA THR A 167 3.13 4.62 -1.95
C THR A 167 1.78 4.31 -2.60
N LYS A 168 1.32 5.20 -3.50
CA LYS A 168 0.04 5.06 -4.22
C LYS A 168 0.15 3.95 -5.26
N ASP A 169 1.23 3.97 -6.04
CA ASP A 169 1.48 2.98 -7.08
C ASP A 169 1.63 1.58 -6.52
N LEU A 170 2.38 1.42 -5.43
CA LEU A 170 2.55 0.12 -4.79
C LEU A 170 1.22 -0.45 -4.27
N SER A 171 0.31 0.39 -3.79
CA SER A 171 -0.99 -0.08 -3.29
C SER A 171 -1.87 -0.61 -4.42
N LEU A 172 -1.87 0.07 -5.58
CA LEU A 172 -2.56 -0.43 -6.77
C LEU A 172 -1.89 -1.67 -7.35
N GLN A 173 -0.56 -1.69 -7.44
CA GLN A 173 0.21 -2.81 -8.02
C GLN A 173 0.20 -4.06 -7.14
N ARG A 174 0.21 -3.91 -5.81
CA ARG A 174 0.40 -5.01 -4.86
C ARG A 174 -0.84 -5.40 -4.10
N GLY A 175 -1.79 -4.48 -3.92
CA GLY A 175 -3.06 -4.82 -3.30
C GLY A 175 -3.78 -5.90 -4.11
N ALA A 176 -4.55 -6.75 -3.45
CA ALA A 176 -5.35 -7.77 -4.13
C ALA A 176 -6.60 -7.14 -4.79
N ASN A 177 -7.55 -7.99 -5.17
CA ASN A 177 -8.93 -7.58 -5.36
C ASN A 177 -9.55 -7.35 -3.97
N ARG A 178 -10.29 -6.25 -3.74
CA ARG A 178 -10.76 -5.71 -2.45
C ARG A 178 -9.85 -4.65 -1.83
N LEU A 179 -9.64 -3.58 -2.58
CA LEU A 179 -9.03 -2.36 -2.07
C LEU A 179 -10.02 -1.55 -1.23
N TYR A 180 -9.48 -0.82 -0.26
CA TYR A 180 -10.19 0.15 0.55
C TYR A 180 -9.69 1.55 0.20
N LEU A 181 -10.54 2.37 -0.41
CA LEU A 181 -10.22 3.76 -0.70
C LEU A 181 -10.36 4.57 0.59
N SER A 182 -9.31 5.27 0.98
CA SER A 182 -9.38 6.33 1.99
C SER A 182 -9.04 7.65 1.33
N ALA A 183 -10.06 8.41 0.95
CA ALA A 183 -9.92 9.71 0.32
C ALA A 183 -10.18 10.82 1.36
N ILE A 184 -9.18 11.64 1.65
CA ILE A 184 -9.26 12.69 2.68
C ILE A 184 -8.65 13.98 2.15
N ARG A 185 -9.54 14.94 1.88
CA ARG A 185 -9.19 16.24 1.31
C ARG A 185 -9.38 17.34 2.35
N SER A 186 -8.30 18.05 2.66
CA SER A 186 -8.29 19.12 3.67
C SER A 186 -7.89 20.48 3.11
N ARG A 187 -7.43 20.54 1.86
CA ARG A 187 -7.03 21.80 1.21
C ARG A 187 -7.63 21.89 -0.19
N SER A 188 -8.40 22.94 -0.45
CA SER A 188 -9.17 23.14 -1.67
C SER A 188 -8.36 23.52 -2.93
N TRP A 189 -7.12 24.00 -2.75
CA TRP A 189 -6.38 24.65 -3.84
C TRP A 189 -5.51 23.70 -4.69
N GLU A 190 -5.27 22.47 -4.23
CA GLU A 190 -4.51 21.50 -5.01
C GLU A 190 -5.43 20.71 -5.94
N ARG A 191 -5.18 20.75 -7.26
CA ARG A 191 -5.89 19.87 -8.22
C ARG A 191 -5.78 18.41 -7.76
N LEU A 192 -6.81 17.60 -8.03
CA LEU A 192 -6.89 16.15 -7.74
C LEU A 192 -5.89 15.33 -8.59
N LYS A 193 -4.60 15.65 -8.50
CA LYS A 193 -3.53 14.96 -9.19
C LYS A 193 -3.44 13.51 -8.70
N GLY A 194 -3.39 12.58 -9.64
CA GLY A 194 -3.33 11.15 -9.38
C GLY A 194 -4.68 10.45 -9.25
N LEU A 195 -5.80 11.19 -9.35
CA LEU A 195 -7.13 10.57 -9.42
C LEU A 195 -7.31 9.74 -10.69
N GLU A 196 -6.68 10.16 -11.79
CA GLU A 196 -6.65 9.47 -13.07
C GLU A 196 -6.19 8.00 -12.93
N MET A 197 -5.21 7.73 -12.05
CA MET A 197 -4.71 6.38 -11.80
C MET A 197 -5.74 5.49 -11.09
N VAL A 198 -6.66 6.09 -10.34
CA VAL A 198 -7.73 5.38 -9.61
C VAL A 198 -8.83 4.94 -10.57
N VAL A 199 -9.12 5.72 -11.62
CA VAL A 199 -10.20 5.45 -12.59
C VAL A 199 -10.07 4.05 -13.18
N GLU A 200 -8.87 3.67 -13.62
CA GLU A 200 -8.61 2.36 -14.24
C GLU A 200 -8.79 1.19 -13.25
N HIS A 201 -8.62 1.46 -11.96
CA HIS A 201 -8.62 0.45 -10.90
C HIS A 201 -9.87 0.49 -10.03
N VAL A 202 -10.83 1.36 -10.32
CA VAL A 202 -11.99 1.63 -9.44
C VAL A 202 -12.81 0.37 -9.14
N HIS A 203 -12.88 -0.56 -10.09
CA HIS A 203 -13.57 -1.85 -9.97
C HIS A 203 -12.95 -2.80 -8.92
N ARG A 204 -11.70 -2.55 -8.49
CA ARG A 204 -11.01 -3.36 -7.48
C ARG A 204 -11.33 -2.94 -6.06
N PHE A 205 -11.95 -1.78 -5.88
CA PHE A 205 -12.34 -1.27 -4.58
C PHE A 205 -13.62 -1.94 -4.12
N SER A 206 -13.59 -2.52 -2.91
CA SER A 206 -14.77 -3.08 -2.25
C SER A 206 -15.35 -2.14 -1.21
N SER A 207 -14.62 -1.07 -0.87
CA SER A 207 -15.00 -0.12 0.17
C SER A 207 -14.39 1.24 -0.10
N ALA A 208 -15.09 2.29 0.30
CA ALA A 208 -14.59 3.67 0.21
C ALA A 208 -15.00 4.49 1.44
N ASP A 209 -14.08 5.27 1.98
CA ASP A 209 -14.34 6.38 2.91
C ASP A 209 -13.82 7.66 2.27
N ILE A 210 -14.74 8.55 1.94
CA ILE A 210 -14.50 9.79 1.21
C ILE A 210 -14.82 10.94 2.16
N ARG A 211 -13.82 11.75 2.48
CA ARG A 211 -13.95 12.91 3.35
C ARG A 211 -13.35 14.12 2.68
N SER A 212 -14.05 15.24 2.73
CA SER A 212 -13.58 16.47 2.14
C SER A 212 -14.16 17.67 2.86
N VAL A 213 -13.38 18.76 2.88
CA VAL A 213 -13.86 20.10 3.24
C VAL A 213 -14.68 20.74 2.12
N GLU A 214 -14.38 20.41 0.86
CA GLU A 214 -15.07 20.99 -0.29
C GLU A 214 -16.08 19.99 -0.86
N HIS A 215 -17.29 20.46 -1.13
CA HIS A 215 -18.33 19.68 -1.81
C HIS A 215 -17.91 19.23 -3.21
N THR A 216 -17.19 20.08 -3.94
CA THR A 216 -16.72 19.80 -5.30
C THR A 216 -15.76 18.62 -5.34
N ASP A 217 -14.89 18.49 -4.33
CA ASP A 217 -13.97 17.35 -4.17
C ASP A 217 -14.73 16.06 -3.84
N LEU A 218 -15.76 16.11 -2.98
CA LEU A 218 -16.63 14.93 -2.75
C LEU A 218 -17.25 14.43 -4.04
N LYS A 219 -17.80 15.35 -4.84
CA LYS A 219 -18.44 15.04 -6.13
C LYS A 219 -17.45 14.41 -7.10
N GLN A 220 -16.25 14.99 -7.24
CA GLN A 220 -15.23 14.48 -8.14
C GLN A 220 -14.68 13.11 -7.72
N ILE A 221 -14.51 12.86 -6.41
CA ILE A 221 -14.06 11.55 -5.95
C ILE A 221 -15.17 10.50 -6.11
N LEU A 222 -16.41 10.88 -5.82
CA LEU A 222 -17.56 10.00 -6.01
C LEU A 222 -17.80 9.70 -7.50
N SER A 223 -17.57 10.66 -8.40
CA SER A 223 -17.76 10.48 -9.83
C SER A 223 -16.86 9.39 -10.42
N LEU A 224 -15.71 9.08 -9.81
CA LEU A 224 -14.88 7.92 -10.19
C LEU A 224 -15.67 6.61 -10.18
N PHE A 225 -16.54 6.46 -9.20
CA PHE A 225 -17.39 5.29 -9.08
C PHE A 225 -18.59 5.39 -10.01
N LEU A 226 -19.20 6.57 -10.12
CA LEU A 226 -20.40 6.77 -10.95
C LEU A 226 -20.12 6.66 -12.46
N GLU A 227 -18.93 7.06 -12.90
CA GLU A 227 -18.52 7.09 -14.30
C GLU A 227 -17.72 5.86 -14.73
N SER A 228 -17.57 4.87 -13.83
CA SER A 228 -16.82 3.66 -14.16
C SER A 228 -17.47 2.87 -15.28
N LYS A 229 -16.63 2.39 -16.21
CA LYS A 229 -17.04 1.47 -17.27
C LYS A 229 -17.29 0.05 -16.74
N HIS A 230 -16.82 -0.26 -15.55
CA HIS A 230 -16.90 -1.58 -14.95
C HIS A 230 -17.97 -1.62 -13.85
N PRO A 231 -18.67 -2.75 -13.68
CA PRO A 231 -19.56 -2.93 -12.54
C PRO A 231 -18.79 -2.76 -11.23
N ILE A 232 -19.29 -1.90 -10.36
CA ILE A 232 -18.71 -1.65 -9.04
C ILE A 232 -19.55 -2.37 -8.00
N ALA A 233 -18.88 -3.16 -7.15
CA ALA A 233 -19.50 -3.83 -6.02
C ALA A 233 -18.88 -3.30 -4.72
N LEU A 234 -19.38 -2.16 -4.26
CA LEU A 234 -19.02 -1.65 -2.93
C LEU A 234 -19.85 -2.37 -1.87
N SER A 235 -19.20 -2.77 -0.79
CA SER A 235 -19.85 -3.29 0.41
C SER A 235 -19.97 -2.23 1.51
N HIS A 236 -19.11 -1.21 1.45
CA HIS A 236 -19.08 -0.13 2.42
C HIS A 236 -18.78 1.19 1.72
N LEU A 237 -19.60 2.20 1.98
CA LEU A 237 -19.38 3.56 1.51
C LEU A 237 -19.63 4.53 2.66
N SER A 238 -18.61 5.34 2.97
CA SER A 238 -18.67 6.44 3.92
C SER A 238 -18.40 7.74 3.17
N ILE A 239 -19.27 8.74 3.29
CA ILE A 239 -19.11 10.07 2.69
C ILE A 239 -19.26 11.10 3.79
N ALA A 240 -18.25 11.93 4.00
CA ALA A 240 -18.28 12.98 5.00
C ALA A 240 -17.88 14.34 4.43
N HIS A 241 -18.76 15.33 4.56
CA HIS A 241 -18.38 16.73 4.42
C HIS A 241 -17.89 17.23 5.79
N THR A 242 -16.61 17.57 5.88
CA THR A 242 -16.00 18.01 7.13
C THR A 242 -15.88 19.53 7.13
N LEU A 243 -16.53 20.20 8.07
CA LEU A 243 -16.32 21.64 8.25
C LEU A 243 -14.87 21.88 8.65
N GLN A 244 -14.15 22.67 7.86
CA GLN A 244 -12.82 23.11 8.27
C GLN A 244 -12.99 24.04 9.47
N PRO A 245 -12.36 23.75 10.63
CA PRO A 245 -12.30 24.71 11.72
C PRO A 245 -11.38 25.84 11.26
N TYR A 246 -11.93 26.80 10.53
CA TYR A 246 -11.22 28.03 10.21
C TYR A 246 -10.89 28.71 11.54
N LEU A 247 -9.59 28.82 11.83
CA LEU A 247 -9.09 29.41 13.08
C LEU A 247 -9.48 30.89 13.25
N ASP A 248 -10.02 31.55 12.20
CA ASP A 248 -10.29 32.99 12.20
C ASP A 248 -11.68 33.43 11.68
N SER A 249 -12.58 32.52 11.27
CA SER A 249 -13.92 32.94 10.79
C SER A 249 -14.98 32.84 11.89
N VAL A 250 -15.22 33.97 12.56
CA VAL A 250 -16.07 34.09 13.75
C VAL A 250 -17.57 33.82 13.48
N PHE A 251 -18.05 33.64 12.24
CA PHE A 251 -19.49 33.56 11.98
C PHE A 251 -19.91 32.67 10.80
N TYR A 252 -19.39 31.44 10.67
CA TYR A 252 -20.13 30.43 9.90
C TYR A 252 -21.20 29.81 10.81
N TYR A 253 -22.35 30.48 10.89
CA TYR A 253 -23.55 29.80 11.35
C TYR A 253 -23.81 28.64 10.38
N PRO A 254 -24.19 27.44 10.86
CA PRO A 254 -24.67 26.39 9.97
C PRO A 254 -25.84 27.00 9.20
N ASP A 255 -25.62 27.21 7.91
CA ASP A 255 -26.59 27.91 7.09
C ASP A 255 -27.86 27.06 7.11
N THR A 256 -28.91 27.59 7.75
CA THR A 256 -30.24 26.98 7.79
C THR A 256 -30.96 27.17 6.44
N SER A 257 -30.26 27.70 5.44
CA SER A 257 -30.76 27.85 4.09
C SER A 257 -31.14 26.50 3.50
N VAL A 258 -32.16 26.55 2.65
CA VAL A 258 -32.61 25.39 1.88
C VAL A 258 -31.45 25.00 0.96
N PRO A 259 -31.09 23.70 0.87
CA PRO A 259 -29.99 23.27 0.02
C PRO A 259 -30.25 23.67 -1.43
N GLU A 260 -29.29 24.33 -2.07
CA GLU A 260 -29.33 24.62 -3.49
C GLU A 260 -29.09 23.34 -4.30
N LEU A 261 -29.45 23.36 -5.59
CA LEU A 261 -29.22 22.22 -6.49
C LEU A 261 -27.74 21.82 -6.57
N SER A 262 -26.83 22.78 -6.36
CA SER A 262 -25.39 22.55 -6.29
C SER A 262 -24.92 21.82 -5.04
N ASP A 263 -25.73 21.74 -3.99
CA ASP A 263 -25.32 21.15 -2.70
C ASP A 263 -25.53 19.63 -2.69
N TYR A 264 -26.45 19.13 -3.52
CA TYR A 264 -26.68 17.70 -3.72
C TYR A 264 -25.49 17.02 -4.36
N LEU A 265 -25.10 15.85 -3.84
CA LEU A 265 -23.99 15.05 -4.37
C LEU A 265 -24.13 14.76 -5.87
N VAL A 266 -25.36 14.49 -6.30
CA VAL A 266 -25.69 14.14 -7.68
C VAL A 266 -27.01 14.82 -8.05
N LEU A 267 -27.08 15.36 -9.27
CA LEU A 267 -28.30 15.99 -9.78
C LEU A 267 -29.39 14.94 -10.02
N LYS A 268 -30.61 15.24 -9.57
CA LYS A 268 -31.77 14.33 -9.58
C LYS A 268 -32.00 13.58 -10.90
N ASP A 269 -31.97 14.29 -12.02
CA ASP A 269 -32.30 13.73 -13.34
C ASP A 269 -31.08 13.29 -14.15
N SER A 270 -29.91 13.24 -13.51
CA SER A 270 -28.66 12.83 -14.18
C SER A 270 -28.52 11.31 -14.26
N PRO A 271 -27.84 10.77 -15.29
CA PRO A 271 -27.49 9.34 -15.35
C PRO A 271 -26.69 8.88 -14.12
N ALA A 272 -25.90 9.78 -13.54
CA ALA A 272 -25.14 9.54 -12.31
C ALA A 272 -26.05 9.20 -11.12
N GLN A 273 -27.29 9.70 -11.06
CA GLN A 273 -28.23 9.38 -9.98
C GLN A 273 -28.67 7.91 -10.05
N THR A 274 -28.89 7.40 -11.27
CA THR A 274 -29.22 5.98 -11.48
C THR A 274 -28.05 5.11 -11.03
N ARG A 275 -26.82 5.47 -11.41
CA ARG A 275 -25.59 4.78 -10.99
C ARG A 275 -25.38 4.82 -9.47
N LEU A 276 -25.68 5.95 -8.83
CA LEU A 276 -25.61 6.04 -7.37
C LEU A 276 -26.60 5.05 -6.74
N GLY A 277 -27.82 4.97 -7.26
CA GLY A 277 -28.82 3.97 -6.85
C GLY A 277 -28.30 2.53 -6.97
N GLU A 278 -27.67 2.18 -8.10
CA GLU A 278 -27.05 0.86 -8.31
C GLU A 278 -25.96 0.56 -7.27
N ILE A 279 -25.08 1.53 -6.98
CA ILE A 279 -24.04 1.37 -5.95
C ILE A 279 -24.68 1.13 -4.58
N LEU A 280 -25.67 1.95 -4.19
CA LEU A 280 -26.36 1.84 -2.90
C LEU A 280 -27.09 0.48 -2.74
N GLN A 281 -27.53 -0.13 -3.84
CA GLN A 281 -28.12 -1.48 -3.85
C GLN A 281 -27.10 -2.60 -3.58
N SER A 282 -25.80 -2.32 -3.65
CA SER A 282 -24.73 -3.30 -3.34
C SER A 282 -24.18 -3.21 -1.91
N LEU A 283 -24.46 -2.11 -1.20
CA LEU A 283 -23.86 -1.81 0.10
C LEU A 283 -24.42 -2.67 1.25
N SER A 284 -23.53 -3.08 2.15
CA SER A 284 -23.89 -3.60 3.49
C SER A 284 -23.78 -2.55 4.59
N VAL A 285 -22.99 -1.49 4.37
CA VAL A 285 -22.83 -0.38 5.31
C VAL A 285 -22.81 0.93 4.53
N PHE A 286 -23.65 1.89 4.93
CA PHE A 286 -23.67 3.23 4.35
C PHE A 286 -23.62 4.28 5.45
N CYS A 287 -22.64 5.16 5.37
CA CYS A 287 -22.43 6.23 6.34
C CYS A 287 -22.37 7.58 5.61
N VAL A 288 -23.15 8.55 6.07
CA VAL A 288 -23.09 9.91 5.56
C VAL A 288 -22.91 10.85 6.74
N SER A 289 -22.07 11.87 6.58
CA SER A 289 -21.77 12.83 7.63
C SER A 289 -21.64 14.25 7.11
N GLY A 290 -22.05 15.22 7.93
CA GLY A 290 -21.96 16.65 7.65
C GLY A 290 -23.04 17.13 6.67
N ALA A 291 -22.80 18.29 6.05
CA ALA A 291 -23.76 18.92 5.14
C ALA A 291 -23.83 18.24 3.76
N VAL A 292 -24.00 16.92 3.71
CA VAL A 292 -24.10 16.13 2.47
C VAL A 292 -25.56 15.93 2.11
N PHE A 293 -25.97 16.40 0.93
CA PHE A 293 -27.36 16.32 0.48
C PHE A 293 -27.56 15.23 -0.58
N ILE A 294 -28.63 14.45 -0.40
CA ILE A 294 -28.94 13.27 -1.21
C ILE A 294 -30.44 13.26 -1.54
N HIS A 295 -30.79 12.93 -2.78
CA HIS A 295 -32.18 12.76 -3.21
C HIS A 295 -32.74 11.41 -2.72
N TRP A 296 -33.19 11.38 -1.46
CA TRP A 296 -33.67 10.15 -0.81
C TRP A 296 -34.89 9.51 -1.50
N ASP A 297 -35.74 10.29 -2.17
CA ASP A 297 -36.88 9.77 -2.94
C ASP A 297 -36.48 8.89 -4.14
N MET A 298 -35.22 9.03 -4.59
CA MET A 298 -34.67 8.28 -5.71
C MET A 298 -33.85 7.06 -5.25
N ILE A 299 -33.78 6.79 -3.94
CA ILE A 299 -32.95 5.73 -3.38
C ILE A 299 -33.80 4.54 -2.99
N THR A 300 -33.34 3.37 -3.42
CA THR A 300 -33.73 2.07 -2.88
C THR A 300 -32.47 1.40 -2.36
N PHE A 301 -32.41 1.14 -1.05
CA PHE A 301 -31.24 0.53 -0.44
C PHE A 301 -31.17 -0.97 -0.74
N SER A 302 -29.96 -1.52 -0.62
CA SER A 302 -29.75 -2.96 -0.68
C SER A 302 -30.57 -3.68 0.40
N THR A 303 -31.08 -4.86 0.07
CA THR A 303 -31.61 -5.76 1.10
C THR A 303 -30.53 -6.21 2.08
N ARG A 304 -29.25 -6.13 1.68
CA ARG A 304 -28.08 -6.50 2.49
C ARG A 304 -27.55 -5.35 3.35
N LEU A 305 -28.16 -4.17 3.30
CA LEU A 305 -27.75 -3.03 4.10
C LEU A 305 -28.04 -3.32 5.57
N THR A 306 -26.99 -3.56 6.35
CA THR A 306 -27.07 -3.89 7.78
C THR A 306 -26.88 -2.68 8.69
N GLU A 307 -26.13 -1.66 8.23
CA GLU A 307 -25.83 -0.45 9.01
C GLU A 307 -26.02 0.80 8.15
N LEU A 308 -26.76 1.76 8.70
CA LEU A 308 -26.99 3.09 8.13
C LEU A 308 -26.67 4.15 9.19
N CYS A 309 -25.66 4.97 8.92
CA CYS A 309 -25.25 6.05 9.81
C CYS A 309 -25.47 7.42 9.15
N LEU A 310 -26.21 8.29 9.83
CA LEU A 310 -26.37 9.69 9.50
C LEU A 310 -25.80 10.53 10.65
N HIS A 311 -24.77 11.32 10.39
CA HIS A 311 -24.13 12.15 11.41
C HIS A 311 -24.11 13.62 11.00
N GLN A 312 -24.66 14.52 11.80
CA GLN A 312 -24.68 15.96 11.51
C GLN A 312 -25.27 16.28 10.12
N ILE A 313 -26.30 15.55 9.69
CA ILE A 313 -26.95 15.75 8.40
C ILE A 313 -28.20 16.60 8.59
N THR A 314 -28.35 17.60 7.73
CA THR A 314 -29.61 18.32 7.55
C THR A 314 -30.48 17.57 6.54
N LEU A 315 -31.53 16.88 7.02
CA LEU A 315 -32.44 16.13 6.14
C LEU A 315 -33.41 17.03 5.36
N GLY A 316 -33.48 18.33 5.64
CA GLY A 316 -34.41 19.25 5.01
C GLY A 316 -35.73 19.35 5.78
N TYR A 317 -36.84 19.50 5.05
CA TYR A 317 -38.19 19.61 5.65
C TYR A 317 -38.77 18.24 6.03
N ASP A 318 -39.91 18.22 6.72
CA ASP A 318 -40.64 16.99 7.07
C ASP A 318 -40.92 16.09 5.86
N SER A 319 -41.12 16.69 4.68
CA SER A 319 -41.33 15.95 3.44
C SER A 319 -40.08 15.16 3.02
N ASP A 320 -38.88 15.67 3.29
CA ASP A 320 -37.61 15.01 2.98
C ASP A 320 -37.26 13.95 4.03
N LEU A 321 -37.61 14.18 5.29
CA LEU A 321 -37.56 13.14 6.32
C LEU A 321 -38.45 11.94 5.94
N LEU A 322 -39.67 12.18 5.45
CA LEU A 322 -40.55 11.10 4.99
C LEU A 322 -39.98 10.34 3.79
N LYS A 323 -39.34 11.05 2.84
CA LYS A 323 -38.63 10.41 1.71
C LYS A 323 -37.49 9.53 2.21
N PHE A 324 -36.70 10.03 3.16
CA PHE A 324 -35.65 9.27 3.81
C PHE A 324 -36.18 8.01 4.52
N LEU A 325 -37.21 8.14 5.35
CA LEU A 325 -37.80 7.00 6.06
C LEU A 325 -38.34 5.94 5.09
N ARG A 326 -38.94 6.37 3.98
CA ARG A 326 -39.38 5.47 2.91
C ARG A 326 -38.20 4.75 2.27
N ALA A 327 -37.12 5.46 1.93
CA ALA A 327 -35.91 4.84 1.40
C ALA A 327 -35.32 3.84 2.40
N ALA A 328 -35.14 4.24 3.67
CA ALA A 328 -34.63 3.38 4.74
C ALA A 328 -35.46 2.10 4.93
N SER A 329 -36.80 2.19 4.81
CA SER A 329 -37.69 1.03 4.92
C SER A 329 -37.47 -0.04 3.84
N THR A 330 -36.77 0.27 2.75
CA THR A 330 -36.41 -0.70 1.71
C THR A 330 -35.29 -1.66 2.15
N ALA A 331 -34.46 -1.26 3.13
CA ALA A 331 -33.36 -2.05 3.67
C ALA A 331 -33.88 -3.09 4.69
N ARG A 332 -34.26 -4.27 4.21
CA ARG A 332 -34.88 -5.32 5.05
C ARG A 332 -33.97 -5.92 6.12
N GLU A 333 -32.66 -5.92 5.90
CA GLU A 333 -31.68 -6.43 6.87
C GLU A 333 -31.05 -5.32 7.72
N LEU A 334 -31.61 -4.10 7.72
CA LEU A 334 -31.09 -2.99 8.51
C LEU A 334 -31.25 -3.31 10.00
N ARG A 335 -30.12 -3.42 10.70
CA ARG A 335 -30.06 -3.71 12.15
C ARG A 335 -29.67 -2.49 12.93
N ASP A 336 -28.76 -1.70 12.39
CA ASP A 336 -28.18 -0.53 13.05
C ASP A 336 -28.52 0.74 12.27
N LEU A 337 -29.50 1.50 12.76
CA LEU A 337 -29.77 2.87 12.30
C LEU A 337 -29.25 3.86 13.33
N LYS A 338 -28.24 4.65 12.95
CA LYS A 338 -27.64 5.66 13.82
C LYS A 338 -27.93 7.05 13.24
N ILE A 339 -28.69 7.84 13.97
CA ILE A 339 -28.93 9.25 13.66
C ILE A 339 -28.30 10.05 14.80
N ILE A 340 -27.17 10.69 14.52
CA ILE A 340 -26.38 11.42 15.50
C ILE A 340 -26.44 12.90 15.10
N ALA A 341 -27.17 13.67 15.90
CA ALA A 341 -27.30 15.12 15.74
C ALA A 341 -25.97 15.84 15.99
#